data_AF-A0A496T975-F1
#
_entry.id   AF-A0A496T975-F1
#
_cell.length_a   1.000
_cell.length_b   1.000
_cell.length_c   1.000
_cell.angle_alpha   90.00
_cell.angle_beta   90.00
_cell.angle_gamma   90.00
#
_symmetry.space_group_name_H-M   'P 1'
#
loop_
_entity.id
_entity.type
_entity.pdbx_description
1 polymer ?
#
loop_
_entity_poly.entity_id
_entity_poly.type
_entity_poly.pdbx_seq_one_letter_code
_entity_poly.pdbx_strand_id
1 'polypeptide(L)'
;MQPIWEQRWHPWRREWVIIAAHRSHRPWLGEKTRLQKNNKVPAYEPTCYFCPRNKRVSGQINPDYKQPYVFVNDHPPVGPQAPEVEEQAGKLFRRRRAS
;
A
#
# COMPACT_ATOMS: atom_id res chain seq x y z
N MET A 1 -8.34 3.81 36.48
CA MET A 1 -7.95 4.84 35.50
C MET A 1 -9.20 5.51 34.99
N GLN A 2 -9.27 6.85 35.00
CA GLN A 2 -10.39 7.55 34.39
C GLN A 2 -10.40 7.28 32.88
N PRO A 3 -11.58 7.14 32.24
CA PRO A 3 -11.65 6.97 30.80
C PRO A 3 -11.10 8.23 30.11
N ILE A 4 -10.04 8.09 29.32
CA ILE A 4 -9.49 9.19 28.52
C ILE A 4 -10.22 9.20 27.17
N TRP A 5 -10.91 10.31 26.89
CA TRP A 5 -11.59 10.61 25.63
C TRP A 5 -11.15 12.01 25.23
N GLU A 6 -10.23 12.10 24.28
CA GLU A 6 -9.66 13.38 23.88
C GLU A 6 -9.28 13.37 22.40
N GLN A 7 -9.10 14.57 21.84
CA GLN A 7 -8.48 14.73 20.54
C GLN A 7 -7.06 15.24 20.74
N ARG A 8 -6.09 14.61 20.08
CA ARG A 8 -4.71 15.11 19.99
C ARG A 8 -4.41 15.52 18.56
N TRP A 9 -3.83 16.70 18.38
CA TRP A 9 -3.41 17.20 17.08
C TRP A 9 -2.16 16.45 16.59
N HIS A 10 -2.20 15.93 15.36
CA HIS A 10 -1.04 15.33 14.69
C HIS A 10 -0.37 16.38 13.78
N PRO A 11 0.74 17.01 14.18
CA PRO A 11 1.28 18.19 13.49
C PRO A 11 1.69 17.94 12.04
N TRP A 12 2.28 16.78 11.74
CA TRP A 12 2.73 16.46 10.38
C TRP A 12 1.59 16.13 9.39
N ARG A 13 0.52 15.51 9.88
CA ARG A 13 -0.67 15.19 9.10
C ARG A 13 -1.70 16.32 9.10
N ARG A 14 -1.56 17.27 10.04
CA ARG A 14 -2.46 18.41 10.27
C ARG A 14 -3.90 17.97 10.46
N GLU A 15 -4.10 16.96 11.30
CA GLU A 15 -5.41 16.39 11.60
C GLU A 15 -5.55 16.12 13.11
N TRP A 16 -6.79 16.02 13.58
CA TRP A 16 -7.12 15.61 14.94
C TRP A 16 -7.31 14.09 15.02
N VAL A 17 -6.65 13.46 15.99
CA VAL A 17 -6.80 12.02 16.26
C VAL A 17 -7.63 11.84 17.52
N ILE A 18 -8.71 11.05 17.43
CA ILE A 18 -9.54 10.70 18.58
C ILE A 18 -8.88 9.56 19.36
N ILE A 19 -8.63 9.80 20.64
CA ILE A 19 -8.15 8.80 21.59
C ILE A 19 -9.33 8.39 22.47
N ALA A 20 -9.75 7.14 22.36
CA ALA A 20 -10.91 6.59 23.07
C ALA A 20 -10.58 5.17 23.59
N ALA A 21 -9.57 5.08 24.47
CA ALA A 21 -8.95 3.80 24.89
C ALA A 21 -9.93 2.78 25.48
N HIS A 22 -11.02 3.23 26.09
CA HIS A 22 -12.06 2.36 26.64
C HIS A 22 -12.83 1.55 25.55
N ARG A 23 -12.76 1.93 24.26
CA ARG A 23 -13.48 1.28 23.16
C ARG A 23 -13.07 -0.18 22.94
N SER A 24 -11.82 -0.53 23.26
CA SER A 24 -11.31 -1.90 23.10
C SER A 24 -11.96 -2.91 24.05
N HIS A 25 -12.68 -2.46 25.08
CA HIS A 25 -13.44 -3.36 25.97
C HIS A 25 -14.77 -3.83 25.37
N ARG A 26 -15.19 -3.29 24.22
CA ARG A 26 -16.42 -3.74 23.56
C ARG A 26 -16.21 -5.16 23.03
N PRO A 27 -17.11 -6.11 23.35
CA PRO A 27 -17.02 -7.47 22.83
C PRO A 27 -16.98 -7.48 21.30
N TRP A 28 -15.97 -8.13 20.72
CA TRP A 28 -15.86 -8.31 19.28
C TRP A 28 -16.61 -9.56 18.83
N LEU A 29 -17.72 -9.37 18.12
CA LEU A 29 -18.52 -10.42 17.48
C LEU A 29 -18.36 -10.46 15.96
N GLY A 30 -17.50 -9.59 15.41
CA GLY A 30 -17.25 -9.49 13.97
C GLY A 30 -16.27 -10.52 13.43
N GLU A 31 -15.81 -10.27 12.21
CA GLU A 31 -14.88 -11.16 11.50
C GLU A 31 -13.57 -11.35 12.28
N LYS A 32 -13.09 -12.59 12.33
CA LYS A 32 -11.78 -12.93 12.89
C LYS A 32 -10.89 -13.37 11.74
N THR A 33 -9.84 -12.59 11.44
CA THR A 33 -8.84 -13.00 10.45
C THR A 33 -8.14 -14.27 10.92
N ARG A 34 -8.20 -15.32 10.10
CA ARG A 34 -7.38 -16.52 10.32
C ARG A 34 -5.95 -16.21 9.92
N LEU A 35 -5.06 -16.16 10.90
CA LEU A 35 -3.63 -16.21 10.61
C LEU A 35 -3.33 -17.60 10.02
N GLN A 36 -2.85 -17.65 8.78
CA GLN A 36 -2.32 -18.89 8.22
C GLN A 36 -1.07 -19.25 9.01
N LYS A 37 -1.21 -20.18 9.96
CA LYS A 37 -0.14 -20.58 10.88
C LYS A 37 1.04 -21.29 10.17
N ASN A 38 0.86 -21.76 8.93
CA ASN A 38 1.82 -22.63 8.24
C ASN A 38 1.88 -22.37 6.72
N ASN A 39 2.23 -21.16 6.29
CA ASN A 39 2.71 -21.01 4.92
C ASN A 39 4.21 -21.28 4.90
N LYS A 40 4.60 -22.53 4.68
CA LYS A 40 5.95 -22.85 4.21
C LYS A 40 6.09 -22.28 2.80
N VAL A 41 6.40 -20.99 2.72
CA VAL A 41 6.72 -20.33 1.44
C VAL A 41 8.07 -20.87 0.99
N PRO A 42 8.18 -21.44 -0.23
CA PRO A 42 9.45 -21.93 -0.72
C PRO A 42 10.42 -20.77 -0.93
N ALA A 43 11.72 -21.04 -0.82
CA ALA A 43 12.75 -20.04 -1.09
C ALA A 43 12.75 -19.54 -2.55
N TYR A 44 12.16 -20.33 -3.45
CA TYR A 44 11.99 -20.01 -4.87
C TYR A 44 10.73 -20.68 -5.40
N GLU A 45 9.97 -19.94 -6.20
CA GLU A 45 8.75 -20.40 -6.86
C GLU A 45 8.85 -20.12 -8.36
N PRO A 46 8.84 -21.14 -9.25
CA PRO A 46 9.02 -20.95 -10.69
C PRO A 46 8.02 -20.01 -11.35
N THR A 47 6.82 -19.87 -10.77
CA THR A 47 5.76 -19.00 -11.28
C THR A 47 5.74 -17.59 -10.66
N CYS A 48 6.64 -17.31 -9.71
CA CYS A 48 6.68 -16.02 -9.03
C CYS A 48 7.26 -14.91 -9.91
N TYR A 49 6.48 -13.86 -10.16
CA TYR A 49 6.89 -12.70 -10.97
C TYR A 49 8.06 -11.90 -10.37
N PHE A 50 8.34 -12.06 -9.07
CA PHE A 50 9.40 -11.34 -8.40
C PHE A 50 10.68 -12.14 -8.25
N CYS A 51 10.65 -13.47 -8.36
CA CYS A 51 11.85 -14.28 -8.15
C CYS A 51 12.93 -14.05 -9.24
N PRO A 52 14.23 -14.28 -8.91
CA PRO A 52 15.32 -14.17 -9.87
C PRO A 52 15.14 -15.13 -11.04
N ARG A 53 15.60 -14.75 -12.25
CA ARG A 53 15.50 -15.55 -13.48
C ARG A 53 14.07 -15.87 -13.95
N ASN A 54 13.04 -15.43 -13.24
CA ASN A 54 11.65 -15.61 -13.66
C ASN A 54 11.19 -14.50 -14.59
N LYS A 55 10.18 -14.84 -15.39
CA LYS A 55 9.47 -13.89 -16.23
C LYS A 55 8.52 -13.04 -15.36
N ARG A 56 8.59 -11.72 -15.48
CA ARG A 56 7.62 -10.78 -14.90
C ARG A 56 6.31 -10.79 -15.68
N VAL A 57 5.28 -10.12 -15.16
CA VAL A 57 4.00 -9.96 -15.87
C VAL A 57 4.14 -9.21 -17.20
N SER A 58 5.08 -8.26 -17.32
CA SER A 58 5.41 -7.61 -18.60
C SER A 58 6.12 -8.52 -19.60
N GLY A 59 6.56 -9.69 -19.17
CA GLY A 59 7.31 -10.63 -19.97
C GLY A 59 8.83 -10.46 -19.96
N GLN A 60 9.35 -9.43 -19.29
CA GLN A 60 10.79 -9.28 -19.02
C GLN A 60 11.28 -10.39 -18.08
N ILE A 61 12.55 -10.78 -18.19
CA ILE A 61 13.17 -11.76 -17.30
C ILE A 61 13.92 -11.02 -16.20
N ASN A 62 13.66 -11.36 -14.94
CA ASN A 62 14.43 -10.84 -13.81
C ASN A 62 15.88 -11.32 -13.89
N PRO A 63 16.88 -10.47 -13.57
CA PRO A 63 18.26 -10.91 -13.46
C PRO A 63 18.42 -11.97 -12.36
N ASP A 64 19.53 -12.71 -12.35
CA ASP A 64 19.86 -13.64 -11.25
C ASP A 64 20.40 -12.89 -10.03
N TYR A 65 19.58 -11.99 -9.48
CA TYR A 65 19.96 -11.17 -8.34
C TYR A 65 20.06 -12.02 -7.05
N LYS A 66 21.02 -11.67 -6.18
CA LYS A 66 21.23 -12.28 -4.84
C LYS A 66 21.04 -11.28 -3.68
N GLN A 67 20.76 -10.03 -4.02
CA GLN A 67 20.59 -8.88 -3.14
C GLN A 67 19.33 -8.13 -3.58
N PRO A 68 18.83 -7.13 -2.82
CA PRO A 68 17.66 -6.37 -3.23
C PRO A 68 17.75 -5.87 -4.68
N TYR A 69 16.69 -6.12 -5.44
CA TYR A 69 16.59 -5.76 -6.85
C TYR A 69 15.48 -4.73 -7.04
N VAL A 70 15.81 -3.62 -7.70
CA VAL A 70 14.88 -2.53 -8.02
C VAL A 70 14.56 -2.59 -9.51
N PHE A 71 13.28 -2.51 -9.85
CA PHE A 71 12.80 -2.48 -11.23
C PHE A 71 11.66 -1.48 -11.37
N VAL A 72 11.42 -1.01 -12.61
CA VAL A 72 10.25 -0.19 -12.92
C VAL A 72 9.01 -1.07 -12.88
N ASN A 73 8.00 -0.67 -12.10
CA ASN A 73 6.72 -1.39 -12.01
C ASN A 73 6.12 -1.60 -13.41
N ASP A 74 5.65 -2.82 -13.69
CA ASP A 74 5.04 -3.21 -14.96
C ASP A 74 3.70 -2.52 -15.23
N HIS A 75 2.99 -2.12 -14.18
CA HIS A 75 1.72 -1.39 -14.26
C HIS A 75 1.79 -0.16 -13.34
N PRO A 76 2.61 0.84 -13.71
CA PRO A 76 2.82 1.99 -12.86
C PRO A 76 1.57 2.88 -12.87
N PRO A 77 1.08 3.34 -11.70
CA PRO A 77 -0.08 4.24 -11.64
C PRO A 77 0.27 5.69 -12.01
N VAL A 78 1.57 6.01 -12.13
CA VAL A 78 2.12 7.32 -12.44
C VAL A 78 3.36 7.17 -13.32
N GLY A 79 3.70 8.18 -14.12
CA GLY A 79 5.01 8.24 -14.76
C GLY A 79 5.08 9.20 -15.96
N PRO A 80 6.28 9.35 -16.55
CA PRO A 80 6.54 10.34 -17.60
C PRO A 80 5.69 10.19 -18.87
N GLN A 81 5.10 9.01 -19.08
CA GLN A 81 4.23 8.68 -20.21
C GLN A 81 2.73 8.80 -19.87
N ALA A 82 2.37 9.27 -18.68
CA ALA A 82 0.96 9.50 -18.32
C ALA A 82 0.30 10.41 -19.38
N PRO A 83 -0.96 10.13 -19.80
CA PRO A 83 -1.64 10.95 -20.78
C PRO A 83 -1.72 12.41 -20.35
N GLU A 84 -1.60 13.34 -21.30
CA GLU A 84 -1.89 14.74 -21.06
C GLU A 84 -3.35 14.92 -20.66
N VAL A 85 -3.60 15.77 -19.66
CA VAL A 85 -4.95 16.13 -19.23
C VAL A 85 -5.04 17.65 -19.18
N GLU A 86 -6.13 18.20 -19.69
CA GLU A 86 -6.39 19.63 -19.56
C GLU A 86 -6.65 19.95 -18.08
N GLU A 87 -5.75 20.71 -17.46
CA GLU A 87 -5.87 21.12 -16.07
C GLU A 87 -7.09 22.02 -15.89
N GLN A 88 -8.07 21.54 -15.12
CA GLN A 88 -9.28 22.33 -14.85
C GLN A 88 -9.04 23.28 -13.69
N ALA A 89 -9.00 24.58 -14.00
CA ALA A 89 -9.01 25.66 -13.02
C ALA A 89 -10.47 26.09 -12.72
N GLY A 90 -11.00 25.71 -11.55
CA GLY A 90 -12.38 26.02 -11.13
C GLY A 90 -12.75 25.28 -9.84
N LYS A 91 -13.57 25.89 -8.97
CA LYS A 91 -13.48 25.69 -7.50
C LYS A 91 -14.07 24.39 -6.90
N LEU A 92 -14.57 23.42 -7.67
CA LEU A 92 -15.06 22.15 -7.09
C LEU A 92 -14.33 20.89 -7.57
N PHE A 93 -14.22 20.67 -8.88
CA PHE A 93 -13.51 19.52 -9.44
C PHE A 93 -12.19 19.97 -10.07
N ARG A 94 -11.10 19.28 -9.73
CA ARG A 94 -9.75 19.55 -10.24
C ARG A 94 -9.13 18.25 -10.72
N ARG A 95 -8.42 18.30 -11.85
CA ARG A 95 -7.60 17.19 -12.37
C ARG A 95 -6.23 17.71 -12.78
N ARG A 96 -5.22 16.86 -12.65
CA ARG A 96 -3.83 17.12 -13.05
C ARG A 96 -3.22 15.84 -13.61
N ARG A 97 -2.17 15.99 -14.42
CA ARG A 97 -1.43 14.86 -14.99
C ARG A 97 -0.80 14.01 -13.89
N ALA A 98 -0.82 12.70 -14.07
CA ALA A 98 -0.23 11.72 -13.14
C ALA A 98 1.22 11.40 -13.52
N SER A 99 1.99 12.44 -13.86
CA SER A 99 3.41 12.36 -14.24
C SER A 99 4.31 12.22 -13.02
#